data_AF-A0A6M3XRD7-F1
#
_entry.id   AF-A0A6M3XRD7-F1
#
_cell.length_a   1.000
_cell.length_b   1.000
_cell.length_c   1.000
_cell.angle_alpha   90.00
_cell.angle_beta   90.00
_cell.angle_gamma   90.00
#
_symmetry.space_group_name_H-M   'P 1'
#
loop_
_entity.id
_entity.type
_entity.pdbx_description
1 polymer ?
#
loop_
_entity_poly.entity_id
_entity_poly.type
_entity_poly.pdbx_seq_one_letter_code
_entity_poly.pdbx_strand_id
1 'polypeptide(L)' 'MDKKELAEVLERHAKWLRNEEGGARADLSGAHLSRANLSRANLSGAHLSRANLIGANLRGA' A
#
# COMPACT_ATOMS: atom_id res chain seq x y z
N MET A 1 -4.10 -9.01 -5.83
CA MET A 1 -3.40 -9.32 -4.57
C MET A 1 -4.40 -9.70 -3.51
N ASP A 2 -4.02 -10.58 -2.62
CA ASP A 2 -4.84 -10.92 -1.45
C ASP A 2 -4.51 -10.02 -0.25
N LYS A 3 -5.19 -10.23 0.88
CA LYS A 3 -5.01 -9.42 2.10
C LYS A 3 -3.61 -9.58 2.72
N LYS A 4 -3.01 -10.75 2.60
CA LYS A 4 -1.69 -11.05 3.17
C LYS A 4 -0.61 -10.36 2.34
N GLU A 5 -0.70 -10.48 1.02
CA GLU A 5 0.20 -9.82 0.07
C GLU A 5 0.14 -8.28 0.25
N LEU A 6 -1.06 -7.72 0.37
CA LEU A 6 -1.22 -6.29 0.65
C LEU A 6 -0.54 -5.88 1.96
N ALA A 7 -0.72 -6.65 3.04
CA ALA A 7 -0.12 -6.35 4.33
C ALA A 7 1.41 -6.39 4.26
N GLU A 8 1.99 -7.36 3.56
CA GLU A 8 3.43 -7.48 3.36
C GLU A 8 4.00 -6.30 2.57
N VAL A 9 3.33 -5.88 1.50
CA VAL A 9 3.72 -4.69 0.72
C VAL A 9 3.71 -3.43 1.60
N LEU A 10 2.67 -3.25 2.41
CA LEU A 10 2.58 -2.10 3.32
C LEU A 10 3.65 -2.13 4.42
N GLU A 11 3.98 -3.31 4.96
CA GLU A 11 5.05 -3.46 5.93
C GLU A 11 6.41 -3.08 5.33
N ARG A 12 6.71 -3.61 4.14
CA ARG A 12 7.95 -3.29 3.41
C ARG A 12 8.02 -1.81 3.04
N HIS A 13 6.89 -1.19 2.71
CA HIS A 13 6.84 0.24 2.44
C HIS A 13 7.07 1.08 3.69
N ALA A 14 6.53 0.66 4.83
CA ALA A 14 6.76 1.33 6.10
C ALA A 14 8.25 1.26 6.52
N LYS A 15 8.90 0.11 6.30
CA LYS A 15 10.36 -0.04 6.47
C LYS A 15 11.14 0.90 5.54
N TRP A 16 10.73 1.00 4.27
CA TRP A 16 11.34 1.92 3.31
C TRP A 16 11.27 3.38 3.76
N LEU A 17 10.11 3.82 4.25
CA LEU A 17 9.92 5.18 4.78
C LEU A 17 10.83 5.49 5.98
N ARG A 18 11.18 4.46 6.76
CA ARG A 18 12.06 4.57 7.94
C ARG A 18 13.54 4.32 7.62
N ASN A 19 13.89 4.09 6.36
CA ASN A 19 15.23 3.67 5.93
C ASN A 19 15.71 2.39 6.64
N GLU A 20 14.80 1.46 6.90
CA GLU A 20 15.09 0.17 7.52
C GLU A 20 15.46 -0.89 6.48
N GLU A 21 16.30 -1.85 6.89
CA GLU A 21 16.69 -2.99 6.06
C GLU A 21 15.47 -3.83 5.65
N GLY A 22 15.48 -4.32 4.40
CA GLY A 22 14.34 -5.04 3.82
C GLY A 22 13.16 -4.15 3.42
N GLY A 23 13.29 -2.82 3.57
CA GLY A 23 12.32 -1.86 3.07
C GLY A 23 12.27 -1.80 1.55
N ALA A 24 11.07 -1.77 0.99
CA ALA A 24 10.84 -1.54 -0.43
C ALA A 24 9.68 -0.56 -0.64
N ARG A 25 9.85 0.39 -1.56
CA ARG A 25 8.78 1.28 -1.99
C ARG A 25 7.61 0.46 -2.52
N ALA A 26 6.38 0.72 -2.05
CA ALA A 26 5.21 0.00 -2.49
C ALA A 26 4.95 0.26 -4.00
N ASP A 27 4.93 -0.81 -4.77
CA ASP A 27 4.34 -0.81 -6.11
C ASP A 27 2.97 -1.49 -6.02
N LEU A 28 1.93 -0.66 -6.09
CA LEU A 28 0.53 -1.04 -6.13
C LEU A 28 -0.08 -0.71 -7.50
N SER A 29 0.75 -0.51 -8.53
CA SER A 29 0.28 -0.16 -9.86
C SER A 29 -0.58 -1.29 -10.44
N GLY A 30 -1.73 -0.93 -11.01
CA GLY A 30 -2.72 -1.89 -11.53
C GLY A 30 -3.40 -2.76 -10.46
N ALA A 31 -3.11 -2.58 -9.17
CA ALA A 31 -3.65 -3.45 -8.13
C ALA A 31 -5.17 -3.33 -7.99
N HIS A 32 -5.85 -4.47 -7.83
CA HIS A 32 -7.26 -4.50 -7.43
C HIS A 32 -7.37 -4.32 -5.91
N LEU A 33 -7.56 -3.08 -5.46
CA LEU A 33 -7.69 -2.68 -4.06
C LEU A 33 -9.12 -2.23 -3.71
N SER A 34 -10.10 -2.62 -4.51
CA SER A 34 -11.49 -2.24 -4.30
C SER A 34 -11.97 -2.74 -2.95
N ARG A 35 -12.59 -1.86 -2.14
CA ARG A 35 -13.02 -2.14 -0.76
C ARG A 35 -11.90 -2.57 0.21
N ALA A 36 -10.63 -2.40 -0.16
CA ALA A 36 -9.52 -2.66 0.75
C ALA A 36 -9.52 -1.66 1.92
N ASN A 37 -9.08 -2.12 3.09
CA ASN A 37 -8.84 -1.22 4.20
C ASN A 37 -7.37 -0.76 4.17
N LEU A 38 -7.15 0.49 3.75
CA LEU A 38 -5.85 1.15 3.71
C LEU A 38 -5.77 2.27 4.77
N SER A 39 -6.70 2.29 5.74
CA SER A 39 -6.75 3.37 6.72
C SER A 39 -5.44 3.45 7.51
N ARG A 40 -4.92 4.67 7.66
CA ARG A 40 -3.65 4.96 8.35
C ARG A 40 -2.39 4.38 7.70
N ALA A 41 -2.49 3.78 6.50
CA ALA A 41 -1.31 3.34 5.78
C ALA A 41 -0.59 4.55 5.20
N ASN A 42 0.66 4.81 5.58
CA ASN A 42 1.43 5.86 4.94
C ASN A 42 1.82 5.40 3.52
N LEU A 43 1.12 5.91 2.51
CA LEU A 43 1.37 5.61 1.09
C LEU A 43 2.26 6.67 0.42
N SER A 44 2.99 7.47 1.19
CA SER A 44 3.85 8.53 0.67
C SER A 44 4.89 7.96 -0.30
N GLY A 45 4.77 8.37 -1.55
CA GLY A 45 5.61 7.88 -2.63
C GLY A 45 5.20 6.51 -3.18
N ALA A 46 4.21 5.78 -2.66
CA ALA A 46 3.76 4.54 -3.28
C ALA A 46 3.34 4.73 -4.76
N HIS A 47 3.61 3.75 -5.63
CA HIS A 47 3.13 3.77 -7.01
C HIS A 47 1.71 3.21 -7.05
N LEU A 48 0.73 4.08 -7.30
CA LEU A 48 -0.70 3.73 -7.35
C LEU A 48 -1.30 3.83 -8.77
N SER A 49 -0.45 3.98 -9.78
CA SER A 49 -0.88 4.14 -11.18
C SER A 49 -1.82 3.01 -11.60
N ARG A 50 -3.02 3.35 -12.06
CA ARG A 50 -4.07 2.39 -12.48
C ARG A 50 -4.58 1.45 -11.37
N ALA A 51 -4.29 1.70 -10.09
CA ALA A 51 -4.87 0.92 -9.01
C ALA A 51 -6.40 1.14 -8.93
N ASN A 52 -7.16 0.08 -8.76
CA ASN A 52 -8.59 0.17 -8.50
C ASN A 52 -8.83 0.38 -7.00
N LEU A 53 -9.11 1.63 -6.60
CA LEU A 53 -9.38 2.03 -5.21
C LEU A 53 -10.89 2.21 -4.93
N ILE A 54 -11.78 1.70 -5.78
CA ILE A 54 -13.24 1.89 -5.62
C ILE A 54 -13.68 1.37 -4.25
N GLY A 55 -14.20 2.27 -3.41
CA GLY A 55 -14.66 1.96 -2.05
C GLY A 55 -13.56 1.57 -1.06
N ALA A 56 -12.28 1.77 -1.39
CA ALA A 56 -11.20 1.56 -0.44
C ALA A 56 -11.30 2.56 0.73
N ASN A 57 -11.06 2.10 1.95
CA ASN A 57 -10.99 2.98 3.11
C ASN A 57 -9.59 3.62 3.16
N LEU A 58 -9.48 4.87 2.74
CA LEU A 58 -8.24 5.67 2.72
C LEU A 58 -8.16 6.67 3.89
N ARG A 59 -8.93 6.47 4.95
CA ARG A 59 -8.95 7.42 6.08
C ARG A 59 -7.55 7.52 6.71
N GLY A 60 -6.92 8.68 6.56
CA GLY A 60 -5.59 8.97 7.09
C GLY A 60 -4.44 8.24 6.38
N ALA A 61 -4.67 7.77 5.16
CA ALA A 61 -3.63 7.25 4.29
C ALA A 61 -2.79 8.38 3.66
#